data_AF-A0A3M0WP02-F1
#
_entry.id   AF-A0A3M0WP02-F1
#
_cell.length_a   1.000
_cell.length_b   1.000
_cell.length_c   1.000
_cell.angle_alpha   90.00
_cell.angle_beta   90.00
_cell.angle_gamma   90.00
#
_symmetry.space_group_name_H-M   'P 1'
#
loop_
_entity.id
_entity.type
_entity.pdbx_description
1 polymer ?
#
loop_
_entity_poly.entity_id
_entity_poly.type
_entity_poly.pdbx_seq_one_letter_code
_entity_poly.pdbx_strand_id
1 'polypeptide(L)' 'RKINEFPQVTLLEKNENKYAALIEADSTDYSAYICEQIRSLQFVEDLEIISHFFEEEVLNN' A
#
# COMPACT_ATOMS: atom_id res chain seq x y z
N ARG A 1 -11.10 3.71 9.39
CA ARG A 1 -11.94 2.49 9.44
C ARG A 1 -11.93 1.75 8.09
N LYS A 2 -12.04 2.41 6.92
CA LYS A 2 -12.02 1.75 5.59
C LYS A 2 -10.68 1.18 5.10
N ILE A 3 -9.53 1.78 5.43
CA ILE A 3 -8.22 1.23 4.99
C ILE A 3 -7.97 -0.18 5.56
N ASN A 4 -8.48 -0.47 6.76
CA ASN A 4 -8.38 -1.80 7.38
C ASN A 4 -9.27 -2.85 6.71
N GLU A 5 -10.06 -2.49 5.69
CA GLU A 5 -10.87 -3.45 4.92
C GLU A 5 -10.05 -4.18 3.85
N PHE A 6 -8.83 -3.68 3.56
CA PHE A 6 -7.89 -4.35 2.67
C PHE A 6 -6.93 -5.21 3.52
N PRO A 7 -7.05 -6.55 3.50
CA PRO A 7 -6.18 -7.41 4.31
C PRO A 7 -4.70 -7.31 3.91
N GLN A 8 -4.42 -6.81 2.71
CA GLN A 8 -3.08 -6.55 2.18
C GLN A 8 -2.44 -5.26 2.71
N VAL A 9 -3.17 -4.45 3.47
CA VAL A 9 -2.72 -3.12 3.90
C VAL A 9 -2.43 -3.11 5.38
N THR A 10 -1.16 -2.89 5.74
CA THR A 10 -0.71 -2.74 7.12
C THR A 10 -0.37 -1.28 7.40
N LEU A 11 -1.10 -0.64 8.32
CA LEU A 11 -0.79 0.73 8.75
C LEU A 11 0.44 0.74 9.65
N LEU A 12 1.46 1.51 9.28
CA LEU A 12 2.75 1.57 9.96
C LEU A 12 2.85 2.75 10.94
N GLU A 13 2.50 3.94 10.50
CA GLU A 13 2.64 5.17 11.28
C GLU A 13 1.47 6.12 11.04
N LYS A 14 1.05 6.81 12.11
CA LYS A 14 0.16 7.95 12.05
C LYS A 14 0.86 9.17 12.65
N ASN A 15 1.16 10.14 11.81
CA ASN A 15 1.50 11.49 12.23
C ASN A 15 0.30 12.42 11.96
N GLU A 16 0.24 13.61 12.57
CA GLU A 16 -1.00 14.41 12.74
C GLU A 16 -1.97 14.42 11.54
N ASN A 17 -1.45 14.47 10.29
CA ASN A 17 -2.24 14.31 9.07
C ASN A 17 -1.60 13.39 8.00
N LYS A 18 -0.63 12.55 8.39
CA LYS A 18 0.07 11.64 7.47
C LYS A 18 -0.05 10.21 7.94
N TYR A 19 -0.36 9.32 7.01
CA TYR A 19 -0.47 7.89 7.25
C TYR A 19 0.53 7.17 6.37
N ALA A 20 1.35 6.32 6.98
CA ALA A 20 2.19 5.37 6.26
C ALA A 20 1.52 4.00 6.27
N ALA A 21 1.48 3.34 5.12
CA ALA A 21 0.92 2.00 4.96
C ALA A 21 1.85 1.14 4.09
N LEU A 22 2.01 -0.13 4.48
CA LEU A 22 2.61 -1.16 3.66
C LEU A 22 1.51 -1.89 2.89
N ILE A 23 1.74 -2.15 1.60
CA ILE A 23 0.85 -2.96 0.76
C ILE A 23 1.61 -4.22 0.35
N GLU A 24 1.16 -5.37 0.82
CA GLU A 24 1.70 -6.68 0.43
C GLU A 24 0.74 -7.34 -0.57
N ALA A 25 1.14 -7.37 -1.84
CA ALA A 25 0.31 -7.87 -2.93
C ALA A 25 1.13 -8.78 -3.86
N ASP A 26 0.49 -9.84 -4.34
CA ASP A 26 1.12 -10.87 -5.19
C ASP A 26 1.48 -10.38 -6.60
N SER A 27 1.09 -9.15 -6.96
CA SER A 27 1.41 -8.55 -8.25
C SER A 27 1.40 -7.02 -8.20
N THR A 28 2.14 -6.41 -9.13
CA THR A 28 2.15 -4.96 -9.33
C THR A 28 0.78 -4.42 -9.74
N ASP A 29 0.03 -5.16 -10.57
CA ASP A 29 -1.31 -4.74 -10.99
C ASP A 29 -2.28 -4.69 -9.80
N TYR A 30 -2.18 -5.66 -8.89
CA TYR A 30 -3.03 -5.69 -7.71
C TYR A 30 -2.65 -4.63 -6.68
N SER A 31 -1.35 -4.36 -6.48
CA SER A 31 -0.94 -3.23 -5.62
C SER A 31 -1.38 -1.88 -6.19
N ALA A 32 -1.30 -1.69 -7.51
CA ALA A 32 -1.81 -0.49 -8.18
C ALA A 32 -3.33 -0.34 -8.00
N TYR A 33 -4.09 -1.43 -8.13
CA TYR A 33 -5.54 -1.42 -7.85
C TYR A 33 -5.85 -0.95 -6.43
N ILE A 34 -5.15 -1.48 -5.41
CA ILE A 34 -5.34 -1.09 -4.01
C ILE A 34 -5.00 0.40 -3.81
N CYS A 35 -3.92 0.91 -4.41
CA CYS A 35 -3.56 2.32 -4.36
C CYS A 35 -4.68 3.23 -4.91
N GLU A 36 -5.30 2.86 -6.04
CA GLU A 36 -6.44 3.63 -6.58
C GLU A 36 -7.67 3.56 -5.67
N GLN A 37 -7.94 2.40 -5.04
CA GLN A 37 -9.02 2.30 -4.05
C GLN A 37 -8.77 3.25 -2.86
N ILE A 38 -7.53 3.31 -2.35
CA ILE A 38 -7.15 4.22 -1.26
C ILE A 38 -7.29 5.68 -1.70
N ARG A 39 -6.80 6.04 -2.89
CA ARG A 39 -6.93 7.40 -3.45
C ARG A 39 -8.39 7.84 -3.60
N SER A 40 -9.32 6.90 -3.87
CA SER A 40 -10.75 7.21 -4.00
C SER A 40 -11.47 7.52 -2.67
N LEU A 41 -10.80 7.34 -1.53
CA LEU A 41 -11.40 7.59 -0.21
C LEU A 41 -11.54 9.09 0.03
N GLN A 42 -12.74 9.54 0.39
CA GLN A 42 -13.10 10.96 0.60
C GLN A 42 -12.21 11.76 1.57
N PHE A 43 -11.37 11.11 2.37
CA PHE A 43 -10.49 11.73 3.36
C PHE A 43 -9.01 11.69 2.96
N VAL A 44 -8.70 11.14 1.78
CA VAL A 44 -7.36 11.11 1.22
C VAL A 44 -7.26 12.29 0.25
N GLU A 45 -6.53 13.32 0.65
CA GLU A 45 -6.28 14.49 -0.21
C GLU A 45 -5.15 14.23 -1.21
N ASP A 46 -4.14 13.45 -0.80
CA ASP A 46 -2.98 13.11 -1.61
C ASP A 46 -2.47 11.70 -1.28
N LEU A 47 -1.82 11.07 -2.26
CA LEU A 47 -1.22 9.74 -2.13
C LEU A 47 0.13 9.69 -2.83
N GLU A 48 1.19 9.57 -2.05
CA GLU A 48 2.55 9.31 -2.53
C GLU A 48 2.86 7.82 -2.44
N ILE A 49 3.30 7.24 -3.56
CA ILE A 49 3.66 5.81 -3.63
C ILE A 49 5.19 5.70 -3.59
N ILE A 50 5.70 5.14 -2.50
CA ILE A 50 7.11 4.80 -2.35
C ILE A 50 7.25 3.30 -2.60
N SER A 51 7.52 2.93 -3.85
CA SER A 51 7.65 1.52 -4.24
C SER A 51 9.06 1.00 -3.94
N HIS A 52 9.13 -0.19 -3.35
CA HIS A 52 10.30 -1.05 -3.37
C HIS A 52 9.85 -2.41 -3.89
N PHE A 53 10.44 -2.85 -5.00
CA PHE A 53 10.25 -4.21 -5.47
C PHE A 53 11.35 -5.06 -4.83
N PHE A 54 10.95 -5.99 -3.95
CA PHE A 54 11.82 -7.11 -3.64
C PHE A 54 11.75 -8.01 -4.87
N GLU A 55 12.70 -7.86 -5.80
CA GLU A 55 13.03 -8.99 -6.66
C GLU A 55 13.42 -10.10 -5.67
N GLU A 56 12.65 -11.17 -5.61
CA GLU A 56 13.17 -12.41 -5.06
C GLU A 56 14.49 -12.63 -5.81
N GLU A 57 15.61 -12.40 -5.15
CA GLU A 57 16.83 -13.10 -5.50
C GLU A 57 16.43 -14.56 -5.35
N VAL A 58 16.01 -15.15 -6.48
CA VAL A 58 15.93 -16.59 -6.65
C VAL A 58 17.36 -17.03 -6.43
N LEU A 59 17.69 -17.29 -5.16
CA LEU A 59 18.86 -18.01 -4.72
C LEU A 59 18.70 -19.39 -5.31
N ASN A 60 19.08 -19.50 -6.59
CA ASN A 60 19.19 -20.75 -7.29
C ASN A 60 20.17 -21.61 -6.49
N ASN A 61 19.67 -22.79 -6.12
CA ASN A 61 20.40 -23.88 -5.49
C ASN A 61 21.78 -24.14 -6.12
#